data_AF-A0A416ME41-F1
#
_entry.id   AF-A0A416ME41-F1
#
_cell.length_a   1.000
_cell.length_b   1.000
_cell.length_c   1.000
_cell.angle_alpha   90.00
_cell.angle_beta   90.00
_cell.angle_gamma   90.00
#
_symmetry.space_group_name_H-M   'P 1'
#
loop_
_entity.id
_entity.type
_entity.pdbx_description
1 polymer ?
#
loop_
_entity_poly.entity_id
_entity_poly.type
_entity_poly.pdbx_seq_one_letter_code
_entity_poly.pdbx_strand_id
1 'polypeptide(L)'
;MNKNVVARQIPLAYKELETSGIVVKKDEYKLIPKGYRGQISAFGAAVTMGSLIPAVAFFSKKSGDQSSTSEEDVDRTKLMKAVFLLLKDDADSYGTAVQKAKFKNASDLMQYIYNVSENETDLEKKKKALKTCKEEIENAAIALKLAVGLYLHEVPQNTEGGGEQS
;
A
#
# COMPACT_ATOMS: atom_id res chain seq x y z
N MET A 1 11.30 10.13 4.60
CA MET A 1 11.38 8.70 4.94
C MET A 1 11.90 8.56 6.35
N ASN A 2 11.06 8.04 7.25
CA ASN A 2 11.42 7.77 8.63
C ASN A 2 11.67 6.26 8.81
N LYS A 3 12.94 5.87 8.97
CA LYS A 3 13.36 4.46 9.07
C LYS A 3 12.66 3.71 10.20
N ASN A 4 12.44 4.36 11.34
CA ASN A 4 11.81 3.74 12.50
C ASN A 4 10.32 3.49 12.27
N VAL A 5 9.63 4.42 11.60
CA VAL A 5 8.24 4.26 11.19
C VAL A 5 8.11 3.13 10.17
N VAL A 6 8.97 3.11 9.15
CA VAL A 6 8.97 2.03 8.15
C VAL A 6 9.19 0.67 8.82
N ALA A 7 10.18 0.55 9.69
CA ALA A 7 10.52 -0.72 10.35
C ALA A 7 9.34 -1.29 11.16
N ARG A 8 8.63 -0.46 11.95
CA ARG A 8 7.45 -0.92 12.70
C ARG A 8 6.23 -1.19 11.80
N GLN A 9 6.15 -0.53 10.64
CA GLN A 9 5.05 -0.71 9.70
C GLN A 9 5.18 -2.01 8.90
N ILE A 10 6.36 -2.60 8.73
CA ILE A 10 6.55 -3.86 7.98
C ILE A 10 5.62 -5.00 8.47
N PRO A 11 5.55 -5.35 9.76
CA PRO A 11 4.64 -6.40 10.23
C PRO A 11 3.15 -6.06 10.00
N LEU A 12 2.76 -4.80 10.18
CA LEU A 12 1.40 -4.34 9.89
C LEU A 12 1.11 -4.43 8.38
N ALA A 13 2.06 -4.04 7.54
CA ALA A 13 1.97 -4.09 6.10
C ALA A 13 1.79 -5.53 5.60
N TYR A 14 2.49 -6.49 6.19
CA TYR A 14 2.30 -7.92 5.88
C TYR A 14 0.85 -8.35 6.08
N LYS A 15 0.24 -7.98 7.21
CA LYS A 15 -1.17 -8.23 7.52
C LYS A 15 -2.11 -7.50 6.55
N GLU A 16 -1.89 -6.22 6.29
CA GLU A 16 -2.80 -5.42 5.46
C GLU A 16 -2.73 -5.74 3.97
N LEU A 17 -1.64 -6.36 3.49
CA LEU A 17 -1.60 -6.98 2.15
C LEU A 17 -2.62 -8.12 2.01
N GLU A 18 -2.89 -8.86 3.10
CA GLU A 18 -3.95 -9.88 3.12
C GLU A 18 -5.34 -9.23 3.19
N THR A 19 -5.55 -8.30 4.13
CA THR A 19 -6.84 -7.61 4.33
C THR A 19 -7.30 -6.83 3.09
N SER A 20 -6.35 -6.27 2.34
CA SER A 20 -6.63 -5.54 1.10
C SER A 20 -6.99 -6.44 -0.08
N GLY A 21 -6.73 -7.75 0.01
CA GLY A 21 -6.98 -8.72 -1.05
C GLY A 21 -5.92 -8.70 -2.16
N ILE A 22 -4.73 -8.16 -1.86
CA ILE A 22 -3.55 -8.24 -2.74
C ILE A 22 -2.96 -9.65 -2.71
N VAL A 23 -2.93 -10.26 -1.53
CA VAL A 23 -2.50 -11.65 -1.36
C VAL A 23 -3.58 -12.59 -1.91
N VAL A 24 -3.18 -13.48 -2.79
CA VAL A 24 -3.99 -14.57 -3.34
C VAL A 24 -3.56 -15.87 -2.69
N LYS A 25 -4.51 -16.63 -2.16
CA LYS A 25 -4.23 -17.97 -1.63
C LYS A 25 -4.42 -18.98 -2.76
N LYS A 26 -3.39 -19.79 -3.02
CA LYS A 26 -3.42 -20.90 -3.98
C LYS A 26 -2.81 -22.11 -3.30
N ASP A 27 -3.60 -23.18 -3.19
CA ASP A 27 -3.26 -24.37 -2.39
C ASP A 27 -2.89 -23.97 -0.95
N GLU A 28 -1.70 -24.31 -0.48
CA GLU A 28 -1.16 -23.91 0.84
C GLU A 28 -0.35 -22.60 0.80
N TYR A 29 -0.17 -21.99 -0.37
CA TYR A 29 0.71 -20.84 -0.56
C TYR A 29 -0.05 -19.51 -0.54
N LYS A 30 0.61 -18.50 0.04
CA LYS A 30 0.22 -17.08 -0.07
C LYS A 30 1.07 -16.42 -1.14
N LEU A 31 0.43 -15.97 -2.21
CA LEU A 31 1.09 -15.40 -3.39
C LEU A 31 0.72 -13.93 -3.55
N ILE A 32 1.64 -13.15 -4.12
CA ILE A 32 1.36 -11.79 -4.59
C ILE A 32 1.67 -11.70 -6.09
N PRO A 33 0.69 -11.28 -6.93
CA PRO A 33 0.91 -11.07 -8.36
C PRO A 33 2.09 -10.13 -8.64
N LYS A 34 2.94 -10.50 -9.62
CA LYS A 34 4.21 -9.81 -9.94
C LYS A 34 4.02 -8.32 -10.17
N GLY A 35 2.91 -7.90 -10.79
CA GLY A 35 2.60 -6.49 -11.07
C GLY A 35 2.52 -5.58 -9.84
N TYR A 36 2.16 -6.09 -8.65
CA TYR A 36 2.02 -5.24 -7.46
C TYR A 36 3.34 -4.61 -7.01
N ARG A 37 4.47 -5.32 -7.13
CA ARG A 37 5.78 -4.78 -6.75
C ARG A 37 6.14 -3.56 -7.59
N GLY A 38 5.82 -3.61 -8.88
CA GLY A 38 5.96 -2.50 -9.82
C GLY A 38 5.02 -1.35 -9.48
N GLN A 39 3.72 -1.63 -9.29
CA GLN A 39 2.72 -0.61 -8.96
C GLN A 39 2.99 0.10 -7.63
N ILE A 40 3.42 -0.61 -6.57
CA ILE A 40 3.80 0.00 -5.29
C ILE A 40 4.99 0.96 -5.49
N SER A 41 5.99 0.53 -6.27
CA SER A 41 7.15 1.37 -6.56
C SER A 41 6.77 2.62 -7.36
N ALA A 42 5.92 2.45 -8.38
CA ALA A 42 5.41 3.55 -9.19
C ALA A 42 4.57 4.53 -8.36
N PHE A 43 3.73 4.02 -7.45
CA PHE A 43 2.94 4.85 -6.53
C PHE A 43 3.84 5.67 -5.61
N GLY A 44 4.81 5.03 -4.95
CA GLY A 44 5.76 5.72 -4.07
C GLY A 44 6.54 6.82 -4.80
N ALA A 45 6.97 6.57 -6.04
CA ALA A 45 7.62 7.57 -6.88
C ALA A 45 6.67 8.72 -7.26
N ALA A 46 5.43 8.42 -7.66
CA ALA A 46 4.43 9.42 -8.02
C ALA A 46 4.08 10.34 -6.84
N VAL A 47 4.00 9.79 -5.62
CA VAL A 47 3.81 10.59 -4.40
C VAL A 47 5.04 11.44 -4.11
N THR A 48 6.25 10.86 -4.21
CA THR A 48 7.51 11.54 -3.87
C THR A 48 7.80 12.70 -4.82
N MET A 49 7.78 12.44 -6.13
CA MET A 49 8.14 13.40 -7.18
C MET A 49 6.96 14.31 -7.57
N GLY A 50 5.74 13.79 -7.47
CA GLY A 50 4.52 14.48 -7.87
C GLY A 50 3.71 15.05 -6.71
N SER A 51 2.44 15.33 -7.02
CA SER A 51 1.45 15.81 -6.07
C SER A 51 0.66 14.64 -5.47
N LEU A 52 0.46 14.67 -4.16
CA LEU A 52 -0.18 13.58 -3.40
C LEU A 52 -1.59 13.26 -3.92
N ILE A 53 -2.44 14.29 -4.06
CA ILE A 53 -3.85 14.14 -4.45
C ILE A 53 -3.98 13.54 -5.86
N PRO A 54 -3.35 14.08 -6.92
CA PRO A 54 -3.38 13.48 -8.25
C PRO A 54 -2.84 12.05 -8.29
N ALA A 55 -1.77 11.74 -7.55
CA ALA A 55 -1.23 10.39 -7.48
C ALA A 55 -2.27 9.42 -6.90
N VAL A 56 -2.86 9.75 -5.74
CA VAL A 56 -3.88 8.89 -5.12
C VAL A 56 -5.12 8.76 -6.01
N ALA A 57 -5.57 9.84 -6.64
CA ALA A 57 -6.69 9.80 -7.57
C ALA A 57 -6.41 8.89 -8.79
N PHE A 58 -5.19 8.93 -9.35
CA PHE A 58 -4.80 8.06 -10.46
C PHE A 58 -4.81 6.57 -10.06
N PHE A 59 -4.22 6.22 -8.93
CA PHE A 59 -4.16 4.83 -8.46
C PHE A 59 -5.50 4.33 -7.88
N SER A 60 -6.41 5.23 -7.49
CA SER A 60 -7.76 4.88 -7.02
C SER A 60 -8.74 4.59 -8.16
N LYS A 61 -8.39 4.92 -9.40
CA LYS A 61 -9.18 4.50 -10.57
C LYS A 61 -8.96 3.02 -10.82
N LYS A 62 -10.06 2.28 -10.97
CA LYS A 62 -10.00 0.96 -11.60
C LYS A 62 -9.39 1.13 -12.99
N SER A 63 -8.41 0.30 -13.32
CA SER A 63 -8.00 0.15 -14.71
C SER A 63 -9.24 -0.18 -15.53
N GLY A 64 -9.47 0.53 -16.64
CA GLY A 64 -10.64 0.33 -17.49
C GLY A 64 -10.75 -1.12 -17.99
N ASP A 65 -11.97 -1.48 -18.41
CA ASP A 65 -12.44 -2.79 -18.89
C ASP A 65 -11.38 -3.92 -18.97
N GLN A 66 -11.54 -4.89 -18.08
CA GLN A 66 -10.67 -6.05 -17.85
C GLN A 66 -10.66 -6.99 -19.07
N SER A 67 -10.03 -6.58 -20.17
CA SER A 67 -9.70 -7.42 -21.33
C SER A 67 -8.19 -7.60 -21.51
N SER A 68 -7.36 -6.91 -20.72
CA SER A 68 -5.92 -7.12 -20.70
C SER A 68 -5.55 -8.28 -19.78
N THR A 69 -5.35 -9.45 -20.39
CA THR A 69 -4.90 -10.71 -19.79
C THR A 69 -3.41 -10.68 -19.39
N SER A 70 -2.85 -9.52 -19.06
CA SER A 70 -1.44 -9.40 -18.68
C SER A 70 -1.30 -9.58 -17.16
N GLU A 71 -0.31 -10.36 -16.72
CA GLU A 71 0.03 -10.53 -15.29
C GLU A 71 0.47 -9.20 -14.62
N GLU A 72 0.63 -8.13 -15.41
CA GLU A 72 1.06 -6.79 -15.01
C GLU A 72 -0.11 -5.87 -14.63
N ASP A 73 -1.32 -6.13 -15.15
CA ASP A 73 -2.52 -5.34 -14.88
C ASP A 73 -3.19 -5.75 -13.56
N VAL A 74 -2.54 -5.38 -12.46
CA VAL A 74 -3.08 -5.57 -11.13
C VAL A 74 -4.07 -4.48 -10.74
N ASP A 75 -5.05 -4.84 -9.90
CA ASP A 75 -6.05 -3.90 -9.38
C ASP A 75 -5.42 -2.89 -8.40
N ARG A 76 -5.07 -1.71 -8.92
CA ARG A 76 -4.47 -0.59 -8.16
C ARG A 76 -5.36 -0.10 -7.01
N THR A 77 -6.67 -0.33 -7.05
CA THR A 77 -7.57 0.08 -5.96
C THR A 77 -7.28 -0.70 -4.67
N LYS A 78 -6.83 -1.96 -4.79
CA LYS A 78 -6.38 -2.77 -3.64
C LYS A 78 -5.11 -2.21 -3.02
N LEU A 79 -4.21 -1.62 -3.82
CA LEU A 79 -3.04 -0.92 -3.30
C LEU A 79 -3.44 0.32 -2.48
N MET A 80 -4.38 1.14 -2.97
CA MET A 80 -4.88 2.28 -2.20
C MET A 80 -5.55 1.86 -0.89
N LYS A 81 -6.30 0.74 -0.92
CA LYS A 81 -6.87 0.13 0.28
C LYS A 81 -5.78 -0.34 1.25
N ALA A 82 -4.73 -1.01 0.78
CA ALA A 82 -3.62 -1.47 1.62
C ALA A 82 -2.90 -0.31 2.32
N VAL A 83 -2.62 0.78 1.60
CA VAL A 83 -2.01 1.99 2.18
C VAL A 83 -2.92 2.59 3.26
N PHE A 84 -4.22 2.75 2.98
CA PHE A 84 -5.17 3.29 3.95
C PHE A 84 -5.23 2.44 5.23
N LEU A 85 -5.38 1.12 5.08
CA LEU A 85 -5.43 0.18 6.20
C LEU A 85 -4.15 0.22 7.03
N LEU A 86 -2.99 0.24 6.38
CA LEU A 86 -1.70 0.32 7.07
C LEU A 86 -1.57 1.60 7.90
N LEU A 87 -1.95 2.75 7.33
CA LEU A 87 -1.91 4.02 8.05
C LEU A 87 -2.87 4.02 9.24
N LYS A 88 -4.05 3.42 9.08
CA LYS A 88 -5.02 3.28 10.15
C LYS A 88 -4.50 2.36 11.26
N ASP A 89 -3.95 1.19 10.93
CA ASP A 89 -3.44 0.22 11.90
C ASP A 89 -2.21 0.77 12.65
N ASP A 90 -1.32 1.52 11.96
CA ASP A 90 -0.20 2.23 12.60
C ASP A 90 -0.71 3.33 13.56
N ALA A 91 -1.74 4.08 13.17
CA ALA A 91 -2.36 5.08 14.03
C ALA A 91 -3.07 4.45 15.24
N ASP A 92 -3.76 3.32 15.06
CA ASP A 92 -4.44 2.60 16.14
C ASP A 92 -3.44 2.01 17.14
N SER A 93 -2.30 1.49 16.63
CA SER A 93 -1.26 0.85 17.43
C SER A 93 -0.31 1.83 18.13
N TYR A 94 0.10 2.90 17.43
CA TYR A 94 1.18 3.79 17.88
C TYR A 94 0.82 5.28 17.86
N GLY A 95 -0.35 5.63 17.34
CA GLY A 95 -0.77 7.02 17.16
C GLY A 95 -1.38 7.66 18.41
N THR A 96 -1.32 8.98 18.43
CA THR A 96 -2.04 9.84 19.38
C THR A 96 -3.55 9.85 19.11
N ALA A 97 -4.36 10.29 20.08
CA ALA A 97 -5.80 10.47 19.89
C ALA A 97 -6.14 11.38 18.69
N VAL A 98 -5.32 12.41 18.46
CA VAL A 98 -5.45 13.32 17.31
C VAL A 98 -5.21 12.59 15.99
N GLN A 99 -4.23 11.69 15.93
CA GLN A 99 -3.97 10.90 14.72
C GLN A 99 -5.10 9.90 14.45
N LYS A 100 -5.59 9.21 15.48
CA LYS A 100 -6.73 8.28 15.37
C LYS A 100 -8.00 8.99 14.89
N ALA A 101 -8.24 10.21 15.35
CA ALA A 101 -9.41 11.00 14.96
C ALA A 101 -9.47 11.29 13.45
N LYS A 102 -8.32 11.38 12.75
CA LYS A 102 -8.26 11.58 11.30
C LYS A 102 -8.92 10.44 10.50
N PHE A 103 -8.98 9.24 11.08
CA PHE A 103 -9.56 8.05 10.45
C PHE A 103 -11.04 7.82 10.79
N LYS A 104 -11.60 8.53 11.78
CA LYS A 104 -12.94 8.23 12.33
C LYS A 104 -14.06 8.24 11.28
N ASN A 105 -13.94 9.08 10.25
CA ASN A 105 -14.91 9.22 9.17
C ASN A 105 -14.29 8.99 7.78
N ALA A 106 -13.11 8.37 7.71
CA ALA A 106 -12.48 8.03 6.43
C ALA A 106 -12.77 6.57 6.09
N SER A 107 -13.35 6.31 4.92
CA SER A 107 -13.51 4.95 4.36
C SER A 107 -12.37 4.53 3.45
N ASP A 108 -11.61 5.50 2.92
CA ASP A 108 -10.53 5.27 1.97
C ASP A 108 -9.40 6.30 2.14
N LEU A 109 -8.30 6.08 1.41
CA LEU A 109 -7.11 6.92 1.45
C LEU A 109 -7.40 8.36 1.03
N MET A 110 -8.31 8.56 0.08
CA MET A 110 -8.63 9.89 -0.44
C MET A 110 -9.38 10.72 0.61
N GLN A 111 -10.39 10.14 1.27
CA GLN A 111 -11.09 10.76 2.39
C GLN A 111 -10.16 11.03 3.57
N TYR A 112 -9.22 10.12 3.86
CA TYR A 112 -8.18 10.38 4.87
C TYR A 112 -7.39 11.66 4.55
N ILE A 113 -6.91 11.80 3.30
CA ILE A 113 -6.16 12.98 2.86
C ILE A 113 -7.01 14.25 2.96
N TYR A 114 -8.29 14.18 2.58
CA TYR A 114 -9.22 15.29 2.72
C TYR A 114 -9.40 15.70 4.18
N ASN A 115 -9.62 14.76 5.09
CA ASN A 115 -9.73 15.02 6.53
C ASN A 115 -8.44 15.67 7.09
N VAL A 116 -7.27 15.31 6.59
CA VAL A 116 -6.01 15.97 6.98
C VAL A 116 -5.96 17.42 6.48
N SER A 117 -6.56 17.70 5.32
CA SER A 117 -6.49 18.99 4.65
C SER A 117 -7.58 19.99 5.03
N GLU A 118 -8.75 19.52 5.48
CA GLU A 118 -9.91 20.37 5.78
C GLU A 118 -10.05 20.74 7.27
N ASN A 119 -9.46 19.96 8.17
CA ASN A 119 -9.47 20.27 9.61
C ASN A 119 -8.57 21.46 10.00
N GLU A 120 -7.95 22.12 9.03
CA GLU A 120 -7.00 23.21 9.26
C GLU A 120 -7.31 24.42 8.38
N THR A 121 -7.73 25.50 9.02
CA THR A 121 -8.09 26.77 8.36
C THR A 121 -6.88 27.63 8.06
N ASP A 122 -5.76 27.41 8.77
CA ASP A 122 -4.51 28.11 8.54
C ASP A 122 -3.73 27.49 7.38
N LEU A 123 -3.37 28.31 6.39
CA LEU A 123 -2.73 27.84 5.16
C LEU A 123 -1.35 27.19 5.42
N GLU A 124 -0.57 27.71 6.36
CA GLU A 124 0.77 27.18 6.67
C GLU A 124 0.68 25.86 7.45
N LYS A 125 -0.24 25.78 8.40
CA LYS A 125 -0.51 24.52 9.10
C LYS A 125 -1.09 23.47 8.14
N LYS A 126 -1.94 23.85 7.19
CA LYS A 126 -2.47 22.96 6.15
C LYS A 126 -1.36 22.40 5.27
N LYS A 127 -0.44 23.25 4.80
CA LYS A 127 0.75 22.81 4.05
C LYS A 127 1.60 21.85 4.86
N LYS A 128 1.82 22.15 6.14
CA LYS A 128 2.57 21.27 7.06
C LYS A 128 1.89 19.92 7.24
N ALA A 129 0.57 19.90 7.46
CA ALA A 129 -0.22 18.69 7.61
C ALA A 129 -0.18 17.82 6.35
N LEU A 130 -0.31 18.42 5.15
CA LEU A 130 -0.19 17.71 3.88
C LEU A 130 1.24 17.17 3.65
N LYS A 131 2.28 17.91 4.04
CA LYS A 131 3.66 17.44 3.98
C LYS A 131 3.87 16.21 4.87
N THR A 132 3.35 16.23 6.09
CA THR A 132 3.40 15.07 7.00
C THR A 132 2.61 13.89 6.44
N CYS A 133 1.40 14.12 5.92
CA CYS A 133 0.58 13.08 5.29
C CYS A 133 1.28 12.44 4.08
N LYS A 134 1.95 13.25 3.26
CA LYS A 134 2.78 12.77 2.15
C LYS A 134 3.89 11.84 2.65
N GLU A 135 4.62 12.23 3.70
CA GLU A 135 5.66 11.38 4.28
C GLU A 135 5.11 10.09 4.90
N GLU A 136 3.94 10.15 5.57
CA GLU A 136 3.26 8.96 6.11
C GLU A 136 2.93 7.96 4.98
N ILE A 137 2.40 8.45 3.86
CA ILE A 137 2.05 7.62 2.69
C ILE A 137 3.30 7.07 2.00
N GLU A 138 4.39 7.85 1.91
CA GLU A 138 5.68 7.36 1.41
C GLU A 138 6.25 6.24 2.28
N ASN A 139 6.24 6.40 3.61
CA ASN A 139 6.68 5.37 4.55
C ASN A 139 5.83 4.09 4.41
N ALA A 140 4.51 4.24 4.31
CA ALA A 140 3.59 3.12 4.09
C ALA A 140 3.85 2.39 2.77
N ALA A 141 4.09 3.11 1.67
CA ALA A 141 4.43 2.52 0.38
C ALA A 141 5.76 1.73 0.44
N ILE A 142 6.76 2.24 1.15
CA ILE A 142 8.03 1.54 1.36
C ILE A 142 7.82 0.27 2.20
N ALA A 143 7.08 0.37 3.30
CA ALA A 143 6.78 -0.78 4.15
C ALA A 143 6.02 -1.88 3.39
N LEU A 144 5.01 -1.52 2.59
CA LEU A 144 4.31 -2.46 1.71
C LEU A 144 5.27 -3.10 0.70
N LYS A 145 6.15 -2.32 0.05
CA LYS A 145 7.14 -2.85 -0.89
C LYS A 145 8.06 -3.88 -0.25
N LEU A 146 8.52 -3.62 0.98
CA LEU A 146 9.35 -4.54 1.74
C LEU A 146 8.57 -5.80 2.13
N ALA A 147 7.35 -5.64 2.62
CA ALA A 147 6.48 -6.76 2.99
C ALA A 147 6.11 -7.65 1.80
N VAL A 148 5.90 -7.08 0.61
CA VAL A 148 5.69 -7.85 -0.64
C VAL A 148 6.88 -8.77 -0.93
N GLY A 149 8.10 -8.34 -0.58
CA GLY A 149 9.30 -9.18 -0.74
C GLY A 149 9.33 -10.43 0.14
N LEU A 150 8.39 -10.59 1.08
CA LEU A 150 8.26 -11.76 1.95
C LEU A 150 7.29 -12.81 1.41
N TYR A 151 6.60 -12.53 0.29
CA TYR A 151 5.65 -13.44 -0.34
C TYR A 151 6.25 -14.11 -1.57
N LEU A 152 5.74 -15.29 -1.90
CA LEU A 152 6.02 -15.95 -3.17
C LEU A 152 5.23 -15.26 -4.31
N HIS A 153 5.74 -15.38 -5.53
CA HIS A 153 5.05 -14.88 -6.73
C HIS A 153 4.37 -15.97 -7.54
N GLU A 154 4.78 -17.22 -7.33
CA GLU A 154 4.24 -18.41 -7.97
C GLU A 154 4.38 -19.61 -7.02
N VAL A 155 3.58 -20.65 -7.23
CA VAL A 155 3.69 -21.90 -6.48
C VAL A 155 5.03 -22.55 -6.87
N PRO A 156 5.90 -22.91 -5.90
CA PRO A 156 7.12 -23.64 -6.21
C PRO A 156 6.79 -24.92 -6.96
N GLN A 157 7.40 -25.14 -8.13
CA GLN A 157 7.29 -26.42 -8.82
C GLN A 157 8.21 -27.40 -8.12
N ASN A 158 7.66 -28.48 -7.56
CA ASN A 158 8.47 -29.61 -7.09
C ASN A 158 9.15 -30.22 -8.32
N THR A 159 10.45 -29.97 -8.49
CA THR A 159 11.27 -30.72 -9.45
C THR A 159 11.53 -32.11 -8.89
N GLU A 160 10.50 -32.94 -8.81
CA GLU A 160 10.63 -34.39 -8.64
C GLU A 160 10.66 -35.00 -10.05
N GLY A 161 11.86 -35.23 -10.58
CA GLY A 161 12.02 -35.81 -11.92
C GLY A 161 13.39 -35.60 -12.56
N GLY A 162 14.47 -35.87 -11.81
CA GLY A 162 15.83 -35.96 -12.34
C GLY A 162 16.48 -37.26 -11.91
N GLY A 163 15.76 -38.38 -12.10
CA GLY A 163 16.31 -39.72 -11.94
C GLY A 163 17.40 -39.96 -12.99
N GLU A 164 18.52 -40.47 -12.50
CA GLU A 164 19.46 -41.39 -13.16
C GLU A 164 19.50 -41.34 -14.70
N GLN A 165 20.58 -40.76 -15.23
CA GLN A 165 21.17 -41.32 -16.44
C GLN A 165 22.48 -41.99 -16.03
N SER A 166 22.42 -43.32 -16.11
CA SER A 166 23.53 -44.27 -16.01
C SER A 166 24.60 -44.04 -17.07
#